data_AF-A0A9D6AKX2-F1
#
_entry.id   AF-A0A9D6AKX2-F1
#
_cell.length_a   1.000
_cell.length_b   1.000
_cell.length_c   1.000
_cell.angle_alpha   90.00
_cell.angle_beta   90.00
_cell.angle_gamma   90.00
#
_symmetry.space_group_name_H-M   'P 1'
#
loop_
_entity.id
_entity.type
_entity.pdbx_description
1 polymer ?
#
loop_
_entity_poly.entity_id
_entity_poly.type
_entity_poly.pdbx_seq_one_letter_code
_entity_poly.pdbx_strand_id
1 'polypeptide(L)'
;MDQEGILFLLAMGPASAVGLYWMLYRYYRNTDKSHSFEHETQVVTRALTGAEADHCINAIRGTQQTRIPGDNVGRYRHRVKRF
;
A
#
# COMPACT_ATOMS: atom_id res chain seq x y z
N MET A 1 5.14 8.23 51.35
CA MET A 1 5.17 8.14 49.88
C MET A 1 5.00 9.54 49.36
N ASP A 2 5.90 9.99 48.50
CA ASP A 2 5.91 11.37 48.01
C ASP A 2 4.82 11.57 46.95
N GLN A 3 4.28 12.78 46.85
CA GLN A 3 3.17 13.10 45.93
C GLN A 3 3.51 12.77 44.47
N GLU A 4 4.75 12.98 44.06
CA GLU A 4 5.24 12.60 42.72
C GLU A 4 5.16 11.10 42.48
N GLY A 5 5.48 10.27 43.47
CA GLY A 5 5.37 8.81 43.36
C GLY A 5 3.92 8.35 43.21
N ILE A 6 2.97 9.01 43.88
CA ILE A 6 1.54 8.72 43.76
C ILE A 6 1.02 9.12 42.37
N LEU A 7 1.41 10.29 41.87
CA LEU A 7 1.03 10.75 40.52
C LEU A 7 1.61 9.85 39.43
N PHE A 8 2.85 9.38 39.61
CA PHE A 8 3.48 8.43 38.69
C PHE A 8 2.73 7.10 38.62
N LEU A 9 2.38 6.52 39.78
CA LEU A 9 1.59 5.29 39.86
C LEU A 9 0.21 5.44 39.22
N LEU A 10 -0.46 6.56 39.43
CA LEU A 10 -1.76 6.86 38.82
C LEU A 10 -1.67 6.96 37.29
N ALA A 11 -0.60 7.58 36.78
CA ALA A 11 -0.38 7.74 35.35
C ALA A 11 -0.05 6.42 34.63
N MET A 12 0.54 5.43 35.32
CA MET A 12 0.93 4.15 34.70
C MET A 12 -0.25 3.40 34.07
N GLY A 13 -1.44 3.45 34.69
CA GLY A 13 -2.64 2.79 34.15
C GLY A 13 -3.03 3.32 32.76
N PRO A 14 -3.38 4.61 32.63
CA PRO A 14 -3.69 5.21 31.34
C PRO A 14 -2.53 5.13 30.33
N ALA A 15 -1.29 5.34 30.77
CA ALA A 15 -0.13 5.26 29.89
C ALA A 15 0.06 3.85 29.30
N SER A 16 -0.10 2.80 30.12
CA SER A 16 -0.02 1.42 29.66
C SER A 16 -1.15 1.06 28.70
N ALA A 17 -2.39 1.50 28.97
CA ALA A 17 -3.53 1.28 28.08
C ALA A 17 -3.34 1.93 26.71
N VAL A 18 -2.91 3.20 26.68
CA VAL A 18 -2.62 3.93 25.43
C VAL A 18 -1.45 3.28 24.70
N GLY A 19 -0.38 2.91 25.41
CA GLY A 19 0.79 2.24 24.83
C GLY A 19 0.43 0.91 24.17
N LEU A 20 -0.34 0.07 24.85
CA LEU A 20 -0.79 -1.24 24.33
C LEU A 20 -1.68 -1.05 23.10
N TYR A 21 -2.69 -0.16 23.17
CA TYR A 21 -3.56 0.12 22.04
C TYR A 21 -2.75 0.61 20.83
N TRP A 22 -1.82 1.53 21.03
CA TRP A 22 -0.99 2.09 19.96
C TRP A 22 -0.07 1.04 19.32
N MET A 23 0.51 0.16 20.14
CA MET A 23 1.33 -0.96 19.66
C MET A 23 0.51 -1.89 18.75
N LEU A 24 -0.66 -2.31 19.20
CA LEU A 24 -1.56 -3.17 18.42
C LEU A 24 -2.05 -2.47 17.15
N TYR A 25 -2.42 -1.20 17.26
CA TYR A 25 -2.82 -0.39 16.12
C TYR A 25 -1.71 -0.37 15.08
N ARG A 26 -0.47 -0.04 15.44
CA ARG A 26 0.65 -0.03 14.48
C ARG A 26 0.97 -1.41 13.90
N TYR A 27 0.95 -2.46 14.74
CA TYR A 27 1.21 -3.82 14.30
C TYR A 27 0.25 -4.27 13.19
N TYR A 28 -1.03 -3.92 13.30
CA TYR A 28 -2.04 -4.32 12.30
C TYR A 28 -2.28 -3.30 11.19
N ARG A 29 -2.19 -2.00 11.48
CA ARG A 29 -2.54 -0.96 10.50
C ARG A 29 -1.47 -0.67 9.47
N ASN A 30 -0.27 -1.26 9.58
CA ASN A 30 0.84 -1.11 8.63
C ASN A 30 1.07 0.35 8.16
N THR A 31 0.65 1.34 8.96
CA THR A 31 0.65 2.75 8.54
C THR A 31 2.06 3.33 8.54
N ASP A 32 2.96 2.70 9.30
CA ASP A 32 4.40 2.96 9.32
C ASP A 32 5.17 2.16 8.25
N LYS A 33 4.53 1.24 7.53
CA LYS A 33 5.15 0.46 6.47
C LYS A 33 4.80 1.11 5.13
N SER A 34 5.80 1.64 4.44
CA SER A 34 5.68 1.80 2.99
C SER A 34 5.56 0.40 2.38
N HIS A 35 4.52 0.16 1.58
CA HIS A 35 4.46 -1.05 0.78
C HIS A 35 5.68 -1.03 -0.17
N SER A 36 6.78 -1.68 0.22
CA SER A 36 7.92 -1.94 -0.67
C SER A 36 7.60 -3.03 -1.71
N PHE A 37 6.31 -3.28 -1.95
CA PHE A 37 5.81 -4.18 -2.98
C PHE A 37 5.69 -3.48 -4.35
N GLU A 38 6.33 -2.32 -4.52
CA GLU A 38 6.78 -1.90 -5.85
C GLU A 38 8.07 -2.67 -6.17
N HIS A 39 7.92 -3.95 -6.53
CA HIS A 39 8.98 -4.60 -7.29
C HIS A 39 8.89 -4.06 -8.71
N GLU A 40 9.77 -3.11 -9.03
CA GLU A 40 10.07 -2.80 -10.42
C GLU A 40 10.72 -4.06 -10.99
N THR A 41 9.92 -4.89 -11.66
CA THR A 41 10.42 -6.08 -12.33
C THR A 41 11.33 -5.59 -13.44
N GLN A 42 12.65 -5.59 -13.21
CA GLN A 42 13.60 -5.38 -14.29
C GLN A 42 13.50 -6.57 -15.23
N VAL A 43 12.71 -6.40 -16.28
CA VAL A 43 12.69 -7.32 -17.41
C VAL A 43 13.99 -7.08 -18.18
N VAL A 44 15.03 -7.86 -17.88
CA VAL A 44 16.23 -7.90 -18.71
C VAL A 44 15.85 -8.63 -20.00
N THR A 45 15.36 -7.88 -20.98
CA THR A 45 15.03 -8.41 -22.30
C THR A 45 16.30 -8.87 -22.99
N ARG A 46 16.41 -10.18 -23.25
CA ARG A 46 17.38 -10.74 -24.21
C ARG A 46 17.09 -10.10 -25.56
N ALA A 47 18.11 -9.54 -26.23
CA ALA A 47 17.99 -8.75 -27.47
C ALA A 47 16.76 -9.09 -28.31
N LEU A 48 15.68 -8.33 -28.10
CA LEU A 48 14.45 -8.47 -28.86
C LEU A 48 14.69 -7.75 -30.19
N THR A 49 14.82 -8.50 -31.28
CA THR A 49 14.67 -7.92 -32.60
C THR A 49 13.23 -7.37 -32.71
N GLY A 50 13.08 -6.10 -33.10
CA GLY A 50 11.78 -5.41 -33.11
C GLY A 50 11.51 -4.48 -31.92
N ALA A 51 12.52 -4.13 -31.11
CA ALA A 51 12.38 -3.12 -30.04
C ALA A 51 11.87 -1.75 -30.52
N GLU A 52 12.04 -1.43 -31.81
CA GLU A 52 11.46 -0.24 -32.46
C GLU A 52 9.91 -0.30 -32.50
N ALA A 53 9.34 -1.50 -32.56
CA ALA A 53 7.90 -1.73 -32.57
C ALA A 53 7.30 -1.80 -31.15
N ASP A 54 8.11 -2.09 -30.13
CA ASP A 54 7.69 -2.22 -28.73
C ASP A 54 8.08 -0.97 -27.93
N HIS A 55 7.65 0.19 -28.42
CA HIS A 55 7.81 1.45 -27.70
C HIS A 55 6.60 1.68 -26.78
N CYS A 56 6.87 2.17 -25.58
CA CYS A 56 5.82 2.58 -24.66
C CYS A 56 5.00 3.72 -25.28
N ILE A 57 3.77 3.41 -25.74
CA ILE A 57 2.89 4.38 -26.40
C ILE A 57 2.24 5.36 -25.42
N ASN A 58 2.09 4.97 -24.14
CA ASN A 58 1.54 5.83 -23.11
C ASN A 58 1.85 5.31 -21.70
N ALA A 59 2.02 6.22 -20.74
CA ALA A 59 2.17 5.90 -19.33
C ALA A 59 1.24 6.80 -18.50
N ILE A 60 0.26 6.19 -17.82
CA ILE A 60 -0.66 6.92 -16.93
C ILE A 60 -0.02 7.00 -15.55
N ARG A 61 0.55 8.16 -15.19
CA ARG A 61 1.10 8.44 -13.87
C ARG A 61 0.11 9.26 -13.05
N GLY A 62 -0.78 8.56 -12.35
CA GLY A 62 -1.84 9.16 -11.54
C GLY A 62 -3.19 9.11 -12.25
N THR A 63 -4.13 8.36 -11.69
CA THR A 63 -5.52 8.30 -12.14
C THR A 63 -6.43 8.73 -11.00
N GLN A 64 -7.34 9.65 -11.26
CA GLN A 64 -8.47 9.95 -10.36
C GLN A 64 -9.70 9.11 -10.74
N GLN A 65 -9.62 8.32 -11.81
CA GLN A 65 -10.73 7.47 -12.21
C GLN A 65 -10.89 6.32 -11.23
N THR A 66 -12.10 6.17 -10.71
CA THR A 66 -12.44 5.07 -9.81
C THR A 66 -12.53 3.72 -10.51
N ARG A 67 -12.54 3.71 -11.86
CA ARG A 67 -12.67 2.50 -12.68
C ARG A 67 -11.88 2.62 -13.98
N ILE A 68 -11.43 1.47 -14.49
CA ILE A 68 -10.75 1.37 -15.79
C ILE A 68 -11.80 1.33 -16.89
N PRO A 69 -11.68 2.16 -17.94
CA PRO A 69 -12.52 2.05 -19.11
C PRO A 69 -12.45 0.64 -19.71
N GLY A 70 -13.59 -0.05 -19.78
CA GLY A 70 -13.67 -1.44 -20.24
C GLY A 70 -13.48 -2.49 -19.15
N ASP A 71 -13.58 -2.14 -17.87
CA ASP A 71 -13.59 -3.11 -16.77
C ASP A 71 -14.72 -4.16 -16.92
N ASN A 72 -14.49 -5.37 -16.42
CA ASN A 72 -15.41 -6.49 -16.54
C ASN A 72 -15.91 -7.00 -15.17
N VAL A 73 -15.88 -6.13 -14.15
CA VAL A 73 -16.11 -6.49 -12.74
C VAL A 73 -17.46 -7.17 -12.47
N GLY A 74 -18.47 -6.92 -13.29
CA GLY A 74 -19.78 -7.58 -13.25
C GLY A 74 -20.07 -8.54 -14.40
N ARG A 75 -19.12 -8.72 -15.33
CA ARG A 75 -19.24 -9.58 -16.52
C ARG A 75 -18.03 -10.49 -16.63
N TYR A 76 -17.86 -11.36 -15.63
CA TYR A 76 -16.71 -12.27 -15.47
C TYR A 76 -16.40 -13.14 -16.70
N ARG A 77 -17.43 -13.44 -17.52
CA ARG A 77 -17.29 -14.28 -18.73
C ARG A 77 -16.91 -13.50 -19.98
N HIS A 78 -16.94 -12.16 -19.94
CA HIS A 78 -16.51 -11.34 -21.06
C HIS A 78 -15.04 -10.95 -20.89
N ARG A 79 -14.22 -11.35 -21.86
CA ARG A 79 -12.82 -10.91 -21.94
C ARG A 79 -12.77 -9.43 -22.33
N VAL A 80 -11.93 -8.68 -21.63
CA VAL A 80 -11.60 -7.30 -21.98
C VAL A 80 -10.90 -7.31 -23.35
N LYS A 81 -11.45 -6.58 -24.32
CA LYS A 81 -10.79 -6.36 -25.62
C LYS A 81 -9.92 -5.12 -25.49
N ARG A 82 -8.61 -5.28 -25.71
CA ARG A 82 -7.67 -4.17 -25.88
C ARG A 82 -7.54 -3.90 -27.38
N PHE A 83 -7.56 -2.62 -27.77
CA PHE A 83 -7.29 -2.15 -29.14
C PHE A 83 -5.83 -1.74 -29.24
#